data_AF-A0A948W6A9-F1
#
_entry.id   AF-A0A948W6A9-F1
#
_cell.length_a   1.000
_cell.length_b   1.000
_cell.length_c   1.000
_cell.angle_alpha   90.00
_cell.angle_beta   90.00
_cell.angle_gamma   90.00
#
_symmetry.space_group_name_H-M   'P 1'
#
loop_
_entity.id
_entity.type
_entity.pdbx_description
1 polymer ?
#
loop_
_entity_poly.entity_id
_entity_poly.type
_entity_poly.pdbx_seq_one_letter_code
_entity_poly.pdbx_strand_id
1 'polypeptide(L)'
;MKLLSYLLVCTVLTMGSAHAGSNAGVVLAVHGNQGEPWYPPDPCEQIEVPEDCIDLIPSAIPDPLIDVYWYLILVVSPRGNATNFNMVTFGLGDYTPSETYIGYFGSCKPGALEAPTAGWPAPGTGTAVAWTPDCSYGQMVPVYYFGIYVYAAAGEIPLVDHPLNHAAVADCSEPATLDLIEGFGAMGYGGAPGWNPECPPWNPEYGACCFGSTCLLLHSSECLEGGGDWFGGSCEPNPCQPTPRKLTTWGGVKSIYQ
;
A
#
# COMPACT_ATOMS: atom_id res chain seq x y z
N MET A 1 -30.15 33.66 54.99
CA MET A 1 -30.09 32.44 54.16
C MET A 1 -29.94 32.86 52.70
N LYS A 2 -28.71 32.80 52.17
CA LYS A 2 -28.41 33.14 50.78
C LYS A 2 -28.61 31.88 49.93
N LEU A 3 -29.60 31.89 49.03
CA LEU A 3 -29.77 30.87 48.00
C LEU A 3 -28.65 31.01 46.97
N LEU A 4 -27.74 30.04 46.94
CA LEU A 4 -26.79 29.84 45.83
C LEU A 4 -27.55 29.15 44.68
N SER A 5 -27.84 29.89 43.62
CA SER A 5 -28.24 29.34 42.33
C SER A 5 -26.99 28.79 41.62
N TYR A 6 -26.83 27.47 41.61
CA TYR A 6 -25.82 26.80 40.81
C TYR A 6 -26.31 26.72 39.35
N LEU A 7 -25.68 27.52 38.48
CA LEU A 7 -25.83 27.42 37.03
C LEU A 7 -25.08 26.15 36.57
N LEU A 8 -25.82 25.10 36.22
CA LEU A 8 -25.28 23.90 35.58
C LEU A 8 -24.98 24.24 34.11
N VAL A 9 -23.73 24.60 33.81
CA VAL A 9 -23.26 24.77 32.43
C VAL A 9 -23.01 23.38 31.86
N CYS A 10 -23.98 22.85 31.12
CA CYS A 10 -23.81 21.66 30.29
C CYS A 10 -22.92 22.02 29.09
N THR A 11 -21.62 21.82 29.22
CA THR A 11 -20.68 21.87 28.10
C THR A 11 -20.98 20.68 27.18
N VAL A 12 -21.70 20.92 26.08
CA VAL A 12 -21.85 19.95 25.00
C VAL A 12 -20.50 19.85 24.28
N LEU A 13 -19.69 18.87 24.68
CA LEU A 13 -18.51 18.45 23.94
C LEU A 13 -19.00 17.80 22.64
N THR A 14 -19.03 18.57 21.55
CA THR A 14 -19.18 18.01 20.21
C THR A 14 -17.91 17.21 19.92
N MET A 15 -17.97 15.89 20.08
CA MET A 15 -16.96 15.00 19.56
C MET A 15 -16.98 15.12 18.04
N GLY A 16 -16.08 15.91 17.48
CA GLY A 16 -15.87 15.94 16.04
C GLY A 16 -15.40 14.56 15.60
N SER A 17 -16.08 13.97 14.62
CA SER A 17 -15.61 12.76 13.97
C SER A 17 -14.22 13.04 13.41
N ALA A 18 -13.21 12.29 13.85
CA ALA A 18 -11.91 12.29 13.18
C ALA A 18 -12.19 11.84 11.74
N HIS A 19 -12.08 12.78 10.80
CA HIS A 19 -12.32 12.49 9.40
C HIS A 19 -11.11 11.71 8.92
N ALA A 20 -11.31 10.43 8.62
CA ALA A 20 -10.27 9.64 7.98
C ALA A 20 -9.91 10.31 6.65
N GLY A 21 -8.61 10.39 6.36
CA GLY A 21 -8.05 11.00 5.17
C GLY A 21 -8.27 10.14 3.92
N SER A 22 -7.63 10.55 2.83
CA SER A 22 -7.81 9.90 1.52
C SER A 22 -7.24 8.48 1.46
N ASN A 23 -6.36 8.12 2.38
CA ASN A 23 -5.71 6.81 2.47
C ASN A 23 -6.21 5.98 3.67
N ALA A 24 -7.38 6.31 4.22
CA ALA A 24 -7.98 5.55 5.32
C ALA A 24 -8.12 4.05 4.99
N GLY A 25 -7.66 3.21 5.90
CA GLY A 25 -7.72 1.75 5.81
C GLY A 25 -6.62 1.08 5.00
N VAL A 26 -5.54 1.80 4.69
CA VAL A 26 -4.35 1.16 4.10
C VAL A 26 -3.76 0.12 5.04
N VAL A 27 -3.20 -0.91 4.45
CA VAL A 27 -2.43 -1.94 5.15
C VAL A 27 -1.02 -2.02 4.59
N LEU A 28 -0.07 -2.49 5.38
CA LEU A 28 1.26 -2.84 4.92
C LEU A 28 1.35 -4.33 4.65
N ALA A 29 1.57 -4.69 3.39
CA ALA A 29 1.80 -6.06 2.97
C ALA A 29 3.28 -6.26 2.59
N VAL A 30 3.68 -7.51 2.53
CA VAL A 30 5.01 -7.95 2.12
C VAL A 30 4.92 -8.81 0.86
N HIS A 31 5.90 -8.65 -0.03
CA HIS A 31 6.03 -9.48 -1.22
C HIS A 31 7.50 -9.82 -1.45
N GLY A 32 7.82 -11.10 -1.46
CA GLY A 32 9.16 -11.62 -1.74
C GLY A 32 9.29 -12.09 -3.19
N ASN A 33 10.50 -11.97 -3.72
CA ASN A 33 10.84 -12.56 -5.02
C ASN A 33 10.87 -14.09 -4.94
N GLN A 34 10.26 -14.78 -5.92
CA GLN A 34 10.41 -16.22 -6.08
C GLN A 34 11.48 -16.56 -7.13
N GLY A 35 12.69 -16.82 -6.66
CA GLY A 35 13.62 -17.69 -7.40
C GLY A 35 14.70 -17.00 -8.22
N GLU A 36 14.93 -15.69 -8.09
CA GLU A 36 16.16 -15.10 -8.60
C GLU A 36 17.23 -14.97 -7.51
N PRO A 37 18.35 -15.73 -7.58
CA PRO A 37 19.46 -15.68 -6.62
C PRO A 37 20.28 -14.38 -6.72
N TRP A 38 19.89 -13.46 -7.59
CA TRP A 38 20.70 -12.32 -7.95
C TRP A 38 20.52 -11.17 -6.96
N TYR A 39 21.56 -10.34 -6.90
CA TYR A 39 21.62 -9.15 -6.08
C TYR A 39 21.13 -7.99 -6.93
N PRO A 40 19.83 -7.63 -6.88
CA PRO A 40 19.31 -6.61 -7.75
C PRO A 40 19.91 -5.27 -7.32
N PRO A 41 20.58 -4.51 -8.21
CA PRO A 41 21.07 -3.17 -7.90
C PRO A 41 19.93 -2.23 -7.50
N ASP A 42 18.70 -2.56 -7.90
CA ASP A 42 17.47 -1.91 -7.43
C ASP A 42 16.35 -2.96 -7.23
N PRO A 43 16.14 -3.44 -5.98
CA PRO A 43 15.07 -4.41 -5.69
C PRO A 43 13.68 -3.90 -6.05
N CYS A 44 13.44 -2.58 -6.00
CA CYS A 44 12.12 -2.00 -6.18
C CYS A 44 11.68 -1.93 -7.64
N GLU A 45 12.62 -1.95 -8.59
CA GLU A 45 12.31 -2.04 -10.01
C GLU A 45 12.25 -3.48 -10.52
N GLN A 46 12.90 -4.42 -9.82
CA GLN A 46 13.12 -5.78 -10.34
C GLN A 46 12.17 -6.81 -9.76
N ILE A 47 11.66 -6.58 -8.55
CA ILE A 47 10.66 -7.45 -7.96
C ILE A 47 9.30 -7.04 -8.52
N GLU A 48 8.74 -7.90 -9.37
CA GLU A 48 7.44 -7.68 -9.98
C GLU A 48 6.34 -7.71 -8.90
N VAL A 49 5.62 -6.60 -8.75
CA VAL A 49 4.45 -6.54 -7.88
C VAL A 49 3.27 -7.16 -8.63
N PRO A 50 2.60 -8.19 -8.10
CA PRO A 50 1.44 -8.78 -8.76
C PRO A 50 0.31 -7.76 -8.88
N GLU A 51 -0.62 -8.00 -9.81
CA GLU A 51 -1.79 -7.13 -10.00
C GLU A 51 -2.82 -7.27 -8.86
N ASP A 52 -2.91 -8.44 -8.23
CA ASP A 52 -3.82 -8.72 -7.12
C ASP A 52 -3.03 -8.94 -5.81
N CYS A 53 -3.53 -8.40 -4.70
CA CYS A 53 -2.88 -8.58 -3.41
C CYS A 53 -2.94 -10.03 -2.90
N ILE A 54 -3.90 -10.83 -3.38
CA ILE A 54 -3.99 -12.25 -2.99
C ILE A 54 -2.79 -13.05 -3.51
N ASP A 55 -2.16 -12.56 -4.57
CA ASP A 55 -0.97 -13.16 -5.18
C ASP A 55 0.33 -12.66 -4.53
N LEU A 56 0.25 -11.82 -3.47
CA LEU A 56 1.44 -11.41 -2.72
C LEU A 56 2.05 -12.61 -1.98
N ILE A 57 3.37 -12.63 -1.96
CA ILE A 57 4.15 -13.79 -1.52
C ILE A 57 4.89 -13.39 -0.24
N PRO A 58 4.34 -13.65 0.96
CA PRO A 58 4.97 -13.22 2.19
C PRO A 58 6.10 -14.17 2.65
N SER A 59 6.26 -15.31 2.00
CA SER A 59 7.21 -16.36 2.39
C SER A 59 8.27 -16.55 1.33
N ALA A 60 9.53 -16.53 1.76
CA ALA A 60 10.63 -16.97 0.93
C ALA A 60 10.51 -18.45 0.62
N ILE A 61 10.70 -18.81 -0.66
CA ILE A 61 10.95 -20.21 -1.02
C ILE A 61 12.38 -20.54 -0.58
N PRO A 62 12.58 -21.54 0.29
CA PRO A 62 13.92 -21.96 0.68
C PRO A 62 14.69 -22.44 -0.55
N ASP A 63 15.82 -21.82 -0.85
CA ASP A 63 16.77 -22.28 -1.85
C ASP A 63 18.13 -22.51 -1.18
N PRO A 64 18.69 -23.74 -1.24
CA PRO A 64 19.98 -24.04 -0.62
C PRO A 64 21.17 -23.27 -1.24
N LEU A 65 20.97 -22.56 -2.35
CA LEU A 65 21.98 -21.74 -3.03
C LEU A 65 21.77 -20.24 -2.80
N ILE A 66 20.66 -19.82 -2.19
CA ILE A 66 20.31 -18.42 -1.97
C ILE A 66 20.43 -18.09 -0.49
N ASP A 67 21.43 -17.27 -0.19
CA ASP A 67 21.65 -16.77 1.17
C ASP A 67 20.88 -15.47 1.45
N VAL A 68 20.25 -14.82 0.44
CA VAL A 68 19.55 -13.54 0.60
C VAL A 68 18.14 -13.58 0.03
N TYR A 69 17.15 -13.31 0.88
CA TYR A 69 15.76 -13.13 0.48
C TYR A 69 15.43 -11.65 0.37
N TRP A 70 14.87 -11.25 -0.77
CA TRP A 70 14.45 -9.87 -1.01
C TRP A 70 12.95 -9.74 -0.83
N TYR A 71 12.56 -8.73 -0.06
CA TYR A 71 11.17 -8.37 0.18
C TYR A 71 10.92 -6.92 -0.17
N LEU A 72 9.76 -6.67 -0.79
CA LEU A 72 9.14 -5.37 -0.87
C LEU A 72 8.13 -5.21 0.25
N ILE A 73 8.07 -4.01 0.79
CA ILE A 73 6.97 -3.52 1.63
C ILE A 73 6.06 -2.70 0.73
N LEU A 74 4.78 -3.05 0.75
CA LEU A 74 3.75 -2.43 -0.08
C LEU A 74 2.71 -1.75 0.79
N VAL A 75 2.33 -0.54 0.40
CA VAL A 75 1.07 0.07 0.87
C VAL A 75 -0.04 -0.43 -0.03
N VAL A 76 -1.05 -1.09 0.57
CA VAL A 76 -2.20 -1.64 -0.13
C VAL A 76 -3.46 -0.87 0.22
N SER A 77 -4.11 -0.29 -0.80
CA SER A 77 -5.32 0.53 -0.65
C SER A 77 -6.59 -0.30 -0.53
N PRO A 78 -7.50 0.02 0.39
CA PRO A 78 -8.72 -0.75 0.59
C PRO A 78 -9.88 -0.47 -0.37
N ARG A 79 -9.76 0.48 -1.31
CA ARG A 79 -10.94 1.06 -1.97
C ARG A 79 -10.96 0.99 -3.49
N GLY A 80 -10.08 0.23 -4.14
CA GLY A 80 -9.92 0.30 -5.60
C GLY A 80 -9.41 1.67 -6.10
N ASN A 81 -9.46 2.72 -5.26
CA ASN A 81 -8.85 4.01 -5.48
C ASN A 81 -7.34 3.91 -5.28
N ALA A 82 -6.60 4.53 -6.19
CA ALA A 82 -5.19 4.76 -6.02
C ALA A 82 -4.97 5.54 -4.72
N THR A 83 -4.05 5.07 -3.88
CA THR A 83 -3.53 5.87 -2.77
C THR A 83 -2.98 7.19 -3.30
N ASN A 84 -2.92 8.22 -2.47
CA ASN A 84 -2.16 9.44 -2.77
C ASN A 84 -1.38 9.84 -1.54
N PHE A 85 -0.12 9.39 -1.47
CA PHE A 85 0.70 9.55 -0.28
C PHE A 85 2.16 9.78 -0.62
N ASN A 86 2.87 10.42 0.31
CA ASN A 86 4.27 10.78 0.15
C ASN A 86 5.14 10.48 1.38
N MET A 87 4.55 9.83 2.39
CA MET A 87 5.27 9.35 3.56
C MET A 87 4.66 8.04 4.04
N VAL A 88 5.49 7.14 4.56
CA VAL A 88 5.08 5.97 5.33
C VAL A 88 5.94 5.83 6.59
N THR A 89 5.33 5.40 7.70
CA THR A 89 6.03 5.06 8.94
C THR A 89 5.68 3.64 9.35
N PHE A 90 6.66 2.87 9.83
CA PHE A 90 6.44 1.50 10.33
C PHE A 90 7.60 1.02 11.20
N GLY A 91 7.38 -0.09 11.90
CA GLY A 91 8.37 -0.78 12.71
C GLY A 91 8.62 -2.22 12.25
N LEU A 92 9.65 -2.83 12.85
CA LEU A 92 9.86 -4.27 12.84
C LEU A 92 9.60 -4.80 14.25
N GLY A 93 8.82 -5.87 14.35
CA GLY A 93 8.58 -6.54 15.63
C GLY A 93 9.74 -7.42 16.03
N ASP A 94 9.46 -8.37 16.92
CA ASP A 94 10.48 -9.28 17.44
C ASP A 94 10.92 -10.27 16.35
N TYR A 95 12.24 -10.39 16.18
CA TYR A 95 12.91 -11.43 15.41
C TYR A 95 14.29 -11.69 16.02
N THR A 96 14.98 -12.78 15.64
CA THR A 96 16.26 -13.17 16.26
C THR A 96 17.48 -12.79 15.41
N PRO A 97 18.25 -11.72 15.72
CA PRO A 97 19.36 -11.26 14.88
C PRO A 97 20.55 -12.24 14.77
N SER A 98 20.61 -13.26 15.63
CA SER A 98 21.61 -14.33 15.51
C SER A 98 21.21 -15.42 14.51
N GLU A 99 19.94 -15.49 14.13
CA GLU A 99 19.40 -16.47 13.18
C GLU A 99 19.14 -15.87 11.80
N THR A 100 18.93 -14.54 11.76
CA THR A 100 18.71 -13.76 10.55
C THR A 100 19.45 -12.42 10.61
N TYR A 101 19.90 -11.92 9.47
CA TYR A 101 20.58 -10.63 9.35
C TYR A 101 20.01 -9.82 8.18
N ILE A 102 19.46 -8.65 8.48
CA ILE A 102 19.00 -7.71 7.46
C ILE A 102 20.21 -6.91 6.99
N GLY A 103 20.79 -7.33 5.86
CA GLY A 103 22.00 -6.71 5.31
C GLY A 103 21.73 -5.53 4.39
N TYR A 104 20.53 -5.47 3.81
CA TYR A 104 20.12 -4.45 2.87
C TYR A 104 18.72 -3.96 3.19
N PHE A 105 18.51 -2.66 3.06
CA PHE A 105 17.23 -2.04 3.27
C PHE A 105 17.25 -0.62 2.70
N GLY A 106 16.09 -0.11 2.35
CA GLY A 106 15.95 1.27 1.92
C GLY A 106 14.63 1.57 1.26
N SER A 107 14.42 2.85 0.99
CA SER A 107 13.25 3.35 0.27
C SER A 107 13.24 2.88 -1.19
N CYS A 108 12.04 2.56 -1.69
CA CYS A 108 11.79 2.37 -3.13
C CYS A 108 11.64 3.68 -3.90
N LYS A 109 11.74 4.83 -3.23
CA LYS A 109 11.60 6.16 -3.82
C LYS A 109 12.97 6.84 -3.88
N PRO A 110 13.54 7.08 -5.07
CA PRO A 110 14.81 7.76 -5.21
C PRO A 110 14.81 9.12 -4.50
N GLY A 111 15.84 9.38 -3.69
CA GLY A 111 15.96 10.64 -2.96
C GLY A 111 15.01 10.80 -1.77
N ALA A 112 14.30 9.75 -1.37
CA ALA A 112 13.51 9.78 -0.15
C ALA A 112 14.36 10.13 1.08
N LEU A 113 13.79 10.96 1.95
CA LEU A 113 14.31 11.21 3.28
C LEU A 113 13.89 10.06 4.20
N GLU A 114 14.87 9.40 4.80
CA GLU A 114 14.65 8.38 5.81
C GLU A 114 15.03 8.92 7.20
N ALA A 115 14.15 8.71 8.18
CA ALA A 115 14.34 9.09 9.57
C ALA A 115 14.15 7.85 10.46
N PRO A 116 15.18 6.99 10.57
CA PRO A 116 15.10 5.77 11.36
C PRO A 116 15.29 6.05 12.84
N THR A 117 14.74 5.17 13.67
CA THR A 117 15.11 5.07 15.09
C THR A 117 16.51 4.50 15.25
N ALA A 118 17.11 4.70 16.43
CA ALA A 118 18.46 4.21 16.71
C ALA A 118 18.53 2.68 16.62
N GLY A 119 19.46 2.17 15.81
CA GLY A 119 19.67 0.74 15.62
C GLY A 119 18.81 0.09 14.54
N TRP A 120 18.02 0.87 13.77
CA TRP A 120 17.30 0.35 12.61
C TRP A 120 18.24 -0.42 11.66
N PRO A 121 17.85 -1.62 11.18
CA PRO A 121 16.54 -2.25 11.27
C PRO A 121 16.45 -3.35 12.35
N ALA A 122 16.98 -3.16 13.56
CA ALA A 122 16.91 -4.15 14.64
C ALA A 122 15.48 -4.45 15.14
N PRO A 123 15.24 -5.56 15.87
CA PRO A 123 13.93 -5.84 16.45
C PRO A 123 13.43 -4.69 17.35
N GLY A 124 12.14 -4.36 17.25
CA GLY A 124 11.51 -3.29 18.03
C GLY A 124 11.89 -1.86 17.59
N THR A 125 12.59 -1.72 16.46
CA THR A 125 12.92 -0.41 15.88
C THR A 125 11.92 -0.04 14.77
N GLY A 126 11.93 1.23 14.36
CA GLY A 126 11.11 1.74 13.25
C GLY A 126 11.82 2.75 12.38
N THR A 127 11.22 3.02 11.22
CA THR A 127 11.64 4.07 10.29
C THR A 127 10.45 4.87 9.74
N ALA A 128 10.73 6.12 9.40
CA ALA A 128 9.84 6.98 8.64
C ALA A 128 10.51 7.31 7.32
N VAL A 129 9.80 7.14 6.22
CA VAL A 129 10.30 7.38 4.87
C VAL A 129 9.36 8.37 4.20
N ALA A 130 9.90 9.50 3.76
CA ALA A 130 9.16 10.55 3.06
C ALA A 130 9.83 10.88 1.73
N TRP A 131 9.05 11.21 0.70
CA TRP A 131 9.55 11.68 -0.59
C TRP A 131 8.75 12.90 -1.02
N THR A 132 9.41 13.91 -1.57
CA THR A 132 8.77 15.13 -2.05
C THR A 132 9.57 15.65 -3.25
N PRO A 133 8.94 16.34 -4.22
CA PRO A 133 7.54 16.77 -4.25
C PRO A 133 6.56 15.71 -4.77
N ASP A 134 7.06 14.51 -5.10
CA ASP A 134 6.27 13.50 -5.77
C ASP A 134 5.28 12.79 -4.84
N CYS A 135 4.17 12.35 -5.42
CA CYS A 135 3.16 11.54 -4.77
C CYS A 135 3.16 10.16 -5.36
N SER A 136 2.98 9.16 -4.51
CA SER A 136 2.77 7.79 -4.96
C SER A 136 1.29 7.56 -5.21
N TYR A 137 1.00 7.02 -6.38
CA TYR A 137 -0.32 6.60 -6.80
C TYR A 137 -0.30 5.12 -7.14
N GLY A 138 -1.33 4.39 -6.70
CA GLY A 138 -1.49 2.99 -7.02
C GLY A 138 -2.34 2.27 -5.99
N GLN A 139 -2.77 1.08 -6.37
CA GLN A 139 -3.49 0.18 -5.49
C GLN A 139 -2.52 -0.57 -4.56
N MET A 140 -1.38 -1.00 -5.10
CA MET A 140 -0.25 -1.55 -4.38
C MET A 140 0.99 -0.77 -4.76
N VAL A 141 1.58 -0.06 -3.81
CA VAL A 141 2.76 0.78 -4.06
C VAL A 141 3.93 0.22 -3.26
N PRO A 142 5.03 -0.22 -3.90
CA PRO A 142 6.25 -0.57 -3.19
C PRO A 142 6.88 0.71 -2.62
N VAL A 143 7.14 0.69 -1.32
CA VAL A 143 7.65 1.86 -0.57
C VAL A 143 9.01 1.61 0.07
N TYR A 144 9.34 0.36 0.35
CA TYR A 144 10.56 -0.02 1.03
C TYR A 144 10.98 -1.43 0.65
N TYR A 145 12.24 -1.77 0.83
CA TYR A 145 12.73 -3.13 0.64
C TYR A 145 13.61 -3.61 1.78
N PHE A 146 13.73 -4.93 1.89
CA PHE A 146 14.68 -5.63 2.77
C PHE A 146 15.40 -6.74 2.02
N GLY A 147 16.69 -6.90 2.26
CA GLY A 147 17.50 -8.05 1.87
C GLY A 147 17.97 -8.80 3.12
N ILE A 148 17.48 -10.03 3.30
CA ILE A 148 17.55 -10.80 4.54
C ILE A 148 18.42 -12.04 4.34
N TYR A 149 19.49 -12.15 5.13
CA TYR A 149 20.29 -13.35 5.26
C TYR A 149 19.73 -14.29 6.33
N VAL A 150 19.73 -15.61 6.07
CA VAL A 150 19.21 -16.62 7.00
C VAL A 150 20.30 -17.63 7.33
N TYR A 151 20.57 -17.84 8.62
CA TYR A 151 21.73 -18.63 9.06
C TYR A 151 21.40 -19.95 9.74
N ALA A 152 20.25 -20.11 10.40
CA ALA A 152 20.05 -21.29 11.24
C ALA A 152 18.61 -21.76 11.43
N ALA A 153 17.65 -20.85 11.57
CA ALA A 153 16.27 -21.21 11.91
C ALA A 153 15.26 -20.56 10.96
N ALA A 154 14.16 -21.28 10.76
CA ALA A 154 12.95 -20.75 10.14
C ALA A 154 12.30 -19.76 11.12
N GLY A 155 11.83 -18.61 10.63
CA GLY A 155 11.18 -17.60 11.47
C GLY A 155 10.47 -16.54 10.65
N GLU A 156 9.96 -15.52 11.32
CA GLU A 156 9.28 -14.40 10.68
C GLU A 156 9.86 -13.06 11.16
N ILE A 157 9.78 -12.04 10.31
CA ILE A 157 10.05 -10.64 10.67
C ILE A 157 8.74 -9.87 10.47
N PRO A 158 7.96 -9.66 11.54
CA PRO A 158 6.70 -8.94 11.44
C PRO A 158 6.92 -7.44 11.25
N LEU A 159 6.12 -6.84 10.37
CA LEU A 159 5.92 -5.38 10.38
C LEU A 159 5.02 -5.04 11.57
N VAL A 160 5.28 -3.92 12.23
CA VAL A 160 4.51 -3.47 13.39
C VAL A 160 4.33 -1.95 13.40
N ASP A 161 3.55 -1.46 14.36
CA ASP A 161 3.41 -0.04 14.65
C ASP A 161 4.79 0.62 14.90
N HIS A 162 5.02 1.82 14.36
CA HIS A 162 6.29 2.51 14.60
C HIS A 162 6.41 2.87 16.09
N PRO A 163 7.51 2.51 16.79
CA PRO A 163 7.60 2.57 18.25
C PRO A 163 7.50 3.99 18.84
N LEU A 164 7.76 5.03 18.03
CA LEU A 164 7.70 6.43 18.46
C LEU A 164 6.60 7.27 17.81
N ASN A 165 6.13 6.91 16.61
CA ASN A 165 5.38 7.82 15.74
C ASN A 165 4.06 7.24 15.24
N HIS A 166 3.71 6.02 15.67
CA HIS A 166 2.71 5.18 15.03
C HIS A 166 3.01 4.92 13.54
N ALA A 167 2.42 3.87 13.01
CA ALA A 167 2.47 3.51 11.61
C ALA A 167 1.32 4.20 10.90
N ALA A 168 1.69 5.05 9.94
CA ALA A 168 0.76 5.87 9.18
C ALA A 168 1.31 6.11 7.78
N VAL A 169 0.42 6.53 6.89
CA VAL A 169 0.78 7.19 5.65
C VAL A 169 0.37 8.66 5.71
N ALA A 170 1.19 9.56 5.16
CA ALA A 170 0.80 10.95 4.98
C ALA A 170 0.33 11.16 3.54
N ASP A 171 -0.85 11.75 3.38
CA ASP A 171 -1.31 12.17 2.07
C ASP A 171 -0.50 13.35 1.51
N CYS A 172 -0.74 13.67 0.24
CA CYS A 172 -0.06 14.77 -0.43
C CYS A 172 -0.71 16.16 -0.23
N SER A 173 -1.65 16.30 0.71
CA SER A 173 -2.24 17.61 0.97
C SER A 173 -1.27 18.52 1.72
N GLU A 174 -1.51 19.83 1.67
CA GLU A 174 -0.75 20.82 2.44
C GLU A 174 -1.74 21.59 3.35
N PRO A 175 -1.76 21.32 4.67
CA PRO A 175 -0.94 20.36 5.42
C PRO A 175 -1.36 18.91 5.19
N ALA A 176 -0.39 17.99 5.27
CA ALA A 176 -0.63 16.57 5.05
C ALA A 176 -1.55 15.97 6.13
N THR A 177 -2.46 15.12 5.71
CA THR A 177 -3.33 14.33 6.59
C THR A 177 -2.71 12.96 6.80
N LEU A 178 -2.66 12.51 8.06
CA LEU A 178 -2.15 11.19 8.43
C LEU A 178 -3.29 10.19 8.52
N ASP A 179 -3.12 9.06 7.82
CA ASP A 179 -3.99 7.89 7.92
C ASP A 179 -3.22 6.75 8.56
N LEU A 180 -3.75 6.20 9.67
CA LEU A 180 -3.13 5.08 10.36
C LEU A 180 -3.19 3.80 9.50
N ILE A 181 -2.14 2.99 9.61
CA ILE A 181 -2.09 1.66 9.00
C ILE A 181 -2.97 0.71 9.82
N GLU A 182 -3.94 0.07 9.17
CA GLU A 182 -4.92 -0.81 9.85
C GLU A 182 -4.42 -2.25 10.02
N GLY A 183 -3.43 -2.66 9.23
CA GLY A 183 -2.92 -4.03 9.22
C GLY A 183 -1.48 -4.11 8.72
N PHE A 184 -0.77 -5.13 9.17
CA PHE A 184 0.64 -5.37 8.88
C PHE A 184 0.81 -6.80 8.35
N GLY A 185 1.88 -7.06 7.60
CA GLY A 185 2.30 -8.41 7.21
C GLY A 185 3.59 -8.81 7.93
N ALA A 186 4.07 -10.02 7.66
CA ALA A 186 5.34 -10.52 8.15
C ALA A 186 6.10 -11.30 7.07
N MET A 187 7.40 -11.03 6.97
CA MET A 187 8.31 -11.71 6.05
C MET A 187 8.72 -13.06 6.65
N GLY A 188 8.34 -14.18 6.03
CA GLY A 188 8.69 -15.53 6.46
C GLY A 188 10.01 -16.00 5.86
N TYR A 189 10.94 -16.47 6.69
CA TYR A 189 12.28 -16.87 6.24
C TYR A 189 12.67 -18.28 6.72
N GLY A 190 13.67 -18.87 6.07
CA GLY A 190 14.17 -20.21 6.42
C GLY A 190 13.12 -21.32 6.30
N GLY A 191 12.06 -21.11 5.50
CA GLY A 191 10.95 -22.04 5.32
C GLY A 191 9.78 -21.86 6.29
N ALA A 192 9.84 -20.87 7.19
CA ALA A 192 8.67 -20.49 7.96
C ALA A 192 7.69 -19.70 7.07
N PRO A 193 6.37 -19.90 7.24
CA PRO A 193 5.39 -19.10 6.54
C PRO A 193 5.41 -17.67 7.07
N GLY A 194 5.48 -16.71 6.15
CA GLY A 194 5.07 -15.33 6.41
C GLY A 194 3.56 -15.18 6.21
N TRP A 195 3.05 -13.99 6.46
CA TRP A 195 1.63 -13.68 6.29
C TRP A 195 1.43 -12.24 5.84
N ASN A 196 0.30 -11.99 5.18
CA ASN A 196 -0.17 -10.66 4.86
C ASN A 196 -1.48 -10.40 5.61
N PRO A 197 -1.81 -9.13 5.88
CA PRO A 197 -3.15 -8.78 6.36
C PRO A 197 -4.17 -9.24 5.31
N GLU A 198 -5.41 -9.47 5.73
CA GLU A 198 -6.47 -9.76 4.78
C GLU A 198 -6.46 -8.65 3.74
N CYS A 199 -6.35 -9.08 2.47
CA CYS A 199 -6.55 -8.21 1.34
C CYS A 199 -7.80 -7.39 1.63
N PRO A 200 -7.69 -6.07 1.79
CA PRO A 200 -8.89 -5.28 1.90
C PRO A 200 -9.80 -5.67 0.76
N PRO A 201 -11.12 -5.75 0.96
CA PRO A 201 -12.01 -6.09 -0.13
C PRO A 201 -11.76 -5.04 -1.21
N TRP A 202 -10.98 -5.40 -2.24
CA TRP A 202 -11.03 -4.74 -3.54
C TRP A 202 -12.48 -4.91 -3.86
N ASN A 203 -13.30 -3.89 -3.62
CA ASN A 203 -14.67 -4.04 -4.02
C ASN A 203 -14.57 -4.06 -5.55
N PRO A 204 -14.68 -5.24 -6.21
CA PRO A 204 -14.49 -5.32 -7.66
C PRO A 204 -15.63 -4.59 -8.37
N GLU A 205 -16.63 -4.16 -7.60
CA GLU A 205 -17.68 -3.30 -8.06
C GLU A 205 -17.20 -1.86 -8.31
N TYR A 206 -16.01 -1.43 -7.85
CA TYR A 206 -15.40 -0.16 -8.29
C TYR A 206 -14.50 -0.36 -9.51
N GLY A 207 -14.61 0.57 -10.45
CA GLY A 207 -14.02 0.41 -11.77
C GLY A 207 -14.34 1.60 -12.67
N ALA A 208 -13.71 1.62 -13.84
CA ALA A 208 -13.85 2.74 -14.75
C ALA A 208 -15.32 2.93 -15.18
N CYS A 209 -15.87 4.09 -14.83
CA CYS A 209 -17.17 4.57 -15.26
C CYS A 209 -16.99 5.80 -16.13
N CYS A 210 -17.56 5.77 -17.33
CA CYS A 210 -17.39 6.83 -18.33
C CYS A 210 -18.63 7.72 -18.44
N PHE A 211 -18.42 9.01 -18.22
CA PHE A 211 -19.38 10.07 -18.54
C PHE A 211 -18.85 10.90 -19.71
N GLY A 212 -19.15 10.45 -20.93
CA GLY A 212 -18.54 11.01 -22.14
C GLY A 212 -17.04 10.68 -22.18
N SER A 213 -16.17 11.70 -22.10
CA SER A 213 -14.71 11.53 -22.07
C SER A 213 -14.11 11.48 -20.66
N THR A 214 -14.93 11.61 -19.62
CA THR A 214 -14.48 11.66 -18.23
C THR A 214 -14.57 10.27 -17.62
N CYS A 215 -13.46 9.75 -17.10
CA CYS A 215 -13.44 8.51 -16.33
C CYS A 215 -13.48 8.81 -14.84
N LEU A 216 -14.37 8.13 -14.12
CA LEU A 216 -14.43 8.11 -12.66
C LEU A 216 -14.38 6.65 -12.20
N LEU A 217 -13.65 6.36 -11.13
CA LEU A 217 -13.77 5.08 -10.44
C LEU A 217 -15.02 5.15 -9.56
N LEU A 218 -16.12 4.54 -10.02
CA LEU A 218 -17.39 4.47 -9.30
C LEU A 218 -17.78 3.02 -9.07
N HIS A 219 -18.78 2.78 -8.22
CA HIS A 219 -19.41 1.49 -8.17
C HIS A 219 -20.20 1.23 -9.48
N SER A 220 -20.32 -0.02 -9.92
CA SER A 220 -21.08 -0.36 -11.13
C SER A 220 -22.54 0.14 -11.08
N SER A 221 -23.21 0.00 -9.94
CA SER A 221 -24.56 0.54 -9.75
C SER A 221 -24.60 2.08 -9.77
N GLU A 222 -23.67 2.76 -9.10
CA GLU A 222 -23.57 4.22 -9.09
C GLU A 222 -23.30 4.78 -10.49
N CYS A 223 -22.47 4.08 -11.27
CA CYS A 223 -22.18 4.40 -12.66
C CYS A 223 -23.45 4.36 -13.51
N LEU A 224 -24.16 3.23 -13.44
CA LEU A 224 -25.38 3.00 -14.22
C LEU A 224 -26.52 3.93 -13.78
N GLU A 225 -26.67 4.18 -12.48
CA GLU A 225 -27.65 5.14 -11.94
C GLU A 225 -27.33 6.58 -12.36
N GLY A 226 -26.04 6.94 -12.46
CA GLY A 226 -25.59 8.23 -12.99
C GLY A 226 -25.78 8.38 -14.50
N GLY A 227 -26.10 7.30 -15.22
CA GLY A 227 -26.16 7.28 -16.68
C GLY A 227 -24.79 7.22 -17.37
N GLY A 228 -23.77 6.73 -16.66
CA GLY A 228 -22.45 6.47 -17.20
C GLY A 228 -22.34 5.07 -17.81
N ASP A 229 -21.31 4.87 -18.63
CA ASP A 229 -20.97 3.58 -19.23
C ASP A 229 -19.95 2.85 -18.35
N TRP A 230 -20.32 1.66 -17.86
CA TRP A 230 -19.45 0.84 -17.02
C TRP A 230 -18.45 0.03 -17.84
N PHE A 231 -17.16 0.18 -17.54
CA PHE A 231 -16.07 -0.58 -18.17
C PHE A 231 -15.34 -1.53 -17.20
N GLY A 232 -15.49 -1.32 -15.89
CA GLY A 232 -14.67 -2.01 -14.88
C GLY A 232 -13.20 -1.59 -14.96
N GLY A 233 -12.33 -2.21 -14.14
CA GLY A 233 -10.88 -1.96 -14.19
C GLY A 233 -10.45 -0.52 -13.86
N SER A 234 -9.25 -0.13 -14.30
CA SER A 234 -8.63 1.16 -14.00
C SER A 234 -9.09 2.29 -14.95
N CYS A 235 -9.10 3.54 -14.45
CA CYS A 235 -9.23 4.74 -15.28
C CYS A 235 -7.93 5.18 -15.95
N GLU A 236 -6.82 4.44 -15.77
CA GLU A 236 -5.54 4.72 -16.40
C GLU A 236 -5.06 3.48 -17.19
N PRO A 237 -4.87 3.58 -18.53
CA PRO A 237 -5.19 4.74 -19.38
C PRO A 237 -6.70 4.99 -19.47
N ASN A 238 -7.12 6.27 -19.60
CA ASN A 238 -8.55 6.64 -19.63
C ASN A 238 -9.33 5.90 -20.73
N PRO A 239 -10.21 4.93 -20.37
CA PRO A 239 -10.95 4.11 -21.34
C PRO A 239 -12.08 4.88 -22.02
N CYS A 240 -12.43 6.06 -21.52
CA CYS A 240 -13.50 6.91 -22.04
C CYS A 240 -13.05 7.75 -23.26
N GLN A 241 -11.76 7.70 -23.60
CA GLN A 241 -11.29 8.28 -24.85
C GLN A 241 -11.89 7.48 -26.01
N PRO A 242 -12.61 8.12 -26.95
CA PRO A 242 -13.05 7.40 -28.14
C PRO A 242 -11.81 6.91 -28.87
N THR A 243 -11.54 5.60 -28.87
CA THR A 243 -10.49 5.05 -29.75
C THR A 243 -10.80 5.56 -31.15
N PRO A 244 -9.91 6.34 -31.79
CA PRO A 244 -10.17 6.85 -33.13
C PRO A 244 -10.32 5.66 -34.05
N ARG A 245 -11.56 5.22 -34.30
CA ARG A 245 -11.81 4.15 -35.25
C ARG A 245 -11.36 4.70 -36.59
N LYS A 246 -10.28 4.15 -37.15
CA LYS A 246 -10.02 4.33 -38.58
C LYS A 246 -11.25 3.78 -39.29
N LEU A 247 -12.13 4.69 -39.73
CA LEU A 247 -13.36 4.41 -40.48
C LEU A 247 -13.09 3.58 -41.74
N THR A 248 -11.83 3.48 -42.16
CA THR A 248 -11.38 2.67 -43.30
C THR A 248 -11.11 1.21 -42.96
N THR A 249 -11.21 0.77 -41.71
CA THR A 249 -11.01 -0.64 -41.33
C THR A 249 -12.33 -1.41 -41.35
N TRP A 250 -12.29 -2.68 -41.76
CA TRP A 250 -13.49 -3.53 -41.85
C TRP A 250 -14.18 -3.73 -40.49
N GLY A 251 -13.45 -3.60 -39.38
CA GLY A 251 -14.03 -3.60 -38.03
C GLY A 251 -14.96 -2.41 -37.78
N GLY A 252 -14.59 -1.22 -38.26
CA GLY A 252 -15.38 0.01 -38.09
C GLY A 252 -16.73 -0.02 -38.83
N VAL A 253 -16.77 -0.61 -40.03
CA VAL A 253 -18.01 -0.69 -40.81
C VAL A 253 -18.99 -1.72 -40.22
N LYS A 254 -18.51 -2.85 -39.67
CA LYS A 254 -19.40 -3.89 -39.11
C LYS A 254 -20.16 -3.43 -37.87
N SER A 255 -19.54 -2.60 -37.01
CA SER A 255 -20.20 -2.10 -35.80
C SER A 255 -21.32 -1.08 -36.06
N ILE A 256 -21.45 -0.56 -37.28
CA ILE A 256 -22.54 0.36 -37.65
C ILE A 256 -23.86 -0.41 -37.89
N TYR A 257 -23.79 -1.73 -38.08
CA TYR A 257 -24.93 -2.58 -38.43
C TYR A 257 -25.32 -3.56 -37.29
N GLN A 258 -24.91 -3.30 -36.06
CA GLN A 258 -25.37 -4.01 -34.84
C GLN A 258 -26.26 -3.08 -34.03
#